data_AF-A0A432IND0-F1
#
_entry.id   AF-A0A432IND0-F1
#
_cell.length_a   1.000
_cell.length_b   1.000
_cell.length_c   1.000
_cell.angle_alpha   90.00
_cell.angle_beta   90.00
_cell.angle_gamma   90.00
#
_symmetry.space_group_name_H-M   'P 1'
#
loop_
_entity.id
_entity.type
_entity.pdbx_description
1 polymer ?
#
loop_
_entity_poly.entity_id
_entity_poly.type
_entity_poly.pdbx_seq_one_letter_code
_entity_poly.pdbx_strand_id
1 'polypeptide(L)'
;MNQKVVLPSLLALLLSGSVFLTPSVAEAQMLFTRGDCNIDGVINIADPVLALGILFSGAGPADCADACDVNDDGGNDIGDPIFILSNLFSSGPNPPPPDDCGADPSPDGLDCLTGPSSCPPPVEDCSNGVDDDGDTLIDCDDPDCDVDPICVPPLSFEVDIYQIIVDECTFCHGPPSNFADLDLSTTAGNDPYARIVNTPSDECGSYDLVEPGDSEASWLYRKISGTHVEAATAAGCSAMDAGDQMPLGPFCCLEPAQIQLIQQWIDEGANP
;
A
#
# COMPACT_ATOMS: atom_id res chain seq x y z
N MET A 1 63.34 -21.57 63.79
CA MET A 1 62.09 -20.82 63.48
C MET A 1 61.81 -20.94 61.98
N ASN A 2 60.80 -21.75 61.68
CA ASN A 2 59.97 -21.86 60.47
C ASN A 2 60.63 -21.97 59.08
N GLN A 3 60.75 -23.21 58.62
CA GLN A 3 60.61 -23.57 57.20
C GLN A 3 59.17 -23.23 56.75
N LYS A 4 59.02 -22.39 55.73
CA LYS A 4 57.72 -22.10 55.11
C LYS A 4 57.45 -23.10 53.99
N VAL A 5 56.31 -23.77 54.14
CA VAL A 5 55.65 -24.68 53.21
C VAL A 5 55.21 -23.92 51.96
N VAL A 6 55.38 -24.54 50.79
CA VAL A 6 54.84 -24.12 49.50
C VAL A 6 53.43 -24.70 49.34
N LEU A 7 52.44 -23.90 48.96
CA LEU A 7 51.31 -24.32 48.13
C LEU A 7 50.73 -23.11 47.35
N PRO A 8 50.22 -23.30 46.12
CA PRO A 8 49.90 -22.25 45.16
C PRO A 8 48.39 -21.90 45.17
N SER A 9 47.98 -21.07 44.21
CA SER A 9 46.57 -20.78 43.80
C SER A 9 45.94 -19.55 44.46
N LEU A 10 45.70 -18.48 43.67
CA LEU A 10 44.45 -18.29 42.94
C LEU A 10 44.56 -16.97 42.14
N LEU A 11 44.44 -17.07 40.82
CA LEU A 11 44.29 -15.92 39.94
C LEU A 11 42.88 -15.34 40.15
N ALA A 12 42.76 -14.24 40.89
CA ALA A 12 41.50 -13.52 41.02
C ALA A 12 41.33 -12.59 39.82
N LEU A 13 40.59 -13.05 38.80
CA LEU A 13 40.11 -12.21 37.71
C LEU A 13 38.91 -11.40 38.26
N LEU A 14 39.09 -10.10 38.47
CA LEU A 14 38.00 -9.18 38.77
C LEU A 14 37.13 -9.03 37.50
N LEU A 15 36.07 -9.82 37.38
CA LEU A 15 34.96 -9.47 36.49
C LEU A 15 34.16 -8.37 37.18
N SER A 16 34.37 -7.12 36.75
CA SER A 16 33.37 -6.08 36.89
C SER A 16 32.15 -6.49 36.05
N GLY A 17 31.22 -7.21 36.68
CA GLY A 17 29.91 -7.48 36.10
C GLY A 17 29.10 -6.21 36.09
N SER A 18 29.20 -5.44 35.00
CA SER A 18 28.15 -4.49 34.65
C SER A 18 26.94 -5.32 34.27
N VAL A 19 25.99 -5.45 35.20
CA VAL A 19 24.63 -5.90 34.88
C VAL A 19 24.04 -4.78 34.01
N PHE A 20 24.14 -4.95 32.69
CA PHE A 20 23.28 -4.22 31.78
C PHE A 20 21.88 -4.81 31.98
N LEU A 21 21.06 -4.12 32.77
CA LEU A 21 19.62 -4.22 32.62
C LEU A 21 19.36 -3.79 31.17
N THR A 22 19.14 -4.76 30.28
CA THR A 22 18.54 -4.46 28.99
C THR A 22 17.22 -3.74 29.29
N PRO A 23 16.88 -2.62 28.63
CA PRO A 23 15.52 -2.14 28.67
C PRO A 23 14.63 -3.31 28.29
N SER A 24 13.54 -3.48 29.05
CA SER A 24 12.47 -4.40 28.67
C SER A 24 12.21 -4.19 27.19
N VAL A 25 12.28 -5.27 26.42
CA VAL A 25 11.61 -5.26 25.11
C VAL A 25 10.18 -4.87 25.47
N ALA A 26 9.69 -3.75 24.94
CA ALA A 26 8.26 -3.54 24.84
C ALA A 26 7.77 -4.78 24.08
N GLU A 27 7.16 -5.73 24.79
CA GLU A 27 6.67 -6.93 24.15
C GLU A 27 5.70 -6.46 23.08
N ALA A 28 5.90 -6.90 21.84
CA ALA A 28 5.01 -6.60 20.74
C ALA A 28 3.67 -7.27 21.06
N GLN A 29 2.80 -6.52 21.70
CA GLN A 29 1.44 -6.90 22.02
C GLN A 29 0.62 -6.97 20.73
N MET A 30 -0.31 -7.94 20.66
CA MET A 30 -1.25 -8.02 19.54
C MET A 30 -2.18 -6.80 19.56
N LEU A 31 -2.51 -6.26 18.38
CA LEU A 31 -3.50 -5.19 18.26
C LEU A 31 -4.85 -5.65 18.82
N PHE A 32 -5.56 -4.73 19.45
CA PHE A 32 -6.86 -4.98 20.07
C PHE A 32 -7.75 -3.74 19.95
N THR A 33 -9.04 -3.92 20.21
CA THR A 33 -9.97 -2.80 20.36
C THR A 33 -10.31 -2.66 21.84
N ARG A 34 -10.08 -1.48 22.43
CA ARG A 34 -10.37 -1.27 23.85
C ARG A 34 -11.87 -1.39 24.10
N GLY A 35 -12.26 -2.29 25.01
CA GLY A 35 -13.66 -2.60 25.28
C GLY A 35 -14.23 -3.85 24.61
N ASP A 36 -13.51 -4.49 23.66
CA ASP A 36 -13.86 -5.82 23.11
C ASP A 36 -13.26 -6.94 23.98
N CYS A 37 -13.69 -7.01 25.25
CA CYS A 37 -13.12 -7.92 26.24
C CYS A 37 -13.33 -9.40 25.87
N ASN A 38 -14.38 -9.72 25.09
CA ASN A 38 -14.65 -11.09 24.63
C ASN A 38 -14.05 -11.42 23.25
N ILE A 39 -13.39 -10.46 22.61
CA ILE A 39 -12.56 -10.65 21.42
C ILE A 39 -13.41 -11.15 20.23
N ASP A 40 -14.67 -10.71 20.16
CA ASP A 40 -15.59 -11.05 19.07
C ASP A 40 -15.64 -10.01 17.95
N GLY A 41 -14.87 -8.93 18.09
CA GLY A 41 -14.73 -7.84 17.14
C GLY A 41 -15.85 -6.80 17.23
N VAL A 42 -16.74 -6.89 18.22
CA VAL A 42 -17.87 -5.98 18.38
C VAL A 42 -18.05 -5.57 19.84
N ILE A 43 -17.78 -4.30 20.15
CA ILE A 43 -18.08 -3.74 21.47
C ILE A 43 -19.60 -3.74 21.73
N ASN A 44 -20.07 -4.58 22.64
CA ASN A 44 -21.46 -4.73 23.01
C ASN A 44 -21.66 -5.17 24.48
N ILE A 45 -22.84 -5.70 24.82
CA ILE A 45 -23.16 -6.13 26.20
C ILE A 45 -22.40 -7.40 26.61
N ALA A 46 -21.91 -8.19 25.66
CA ALA A 46 -21.16 -9.40 25.93
C ALA A 46 -19.82 -9.12 26.62
N ASP A 47 -19.20 -7.96 26.34
CA ASP A 47 -17.91 -7.54 26.90
C ASP A 47 -17.94 -7.30 28.40
N PRO A 48 -18.79 -6.40 28.95
CA PRO A 48 -18.89 -6.23 30.40
C PRO A 48 -19.39 -7.50 31.10
N VAL A 49 -20.15 -8.36 30.42
CA VAL A 49 -20.57 -9.65 30.98
C VAL A 49 -19.37 -10.58 31.16
N LEU A 50 -18.46 -10.66 30.19
CA LEU A 50 -17.23 -11.42 30.33
C LEU A 50 -16.30 -10.81 31.38
N ALA A 51 -16.08 -9.49 31.37
CA ALA A 51 -15.27 -8.80 32.37
C ALA A 51 -15.75 -9.10 33.80
N LEU A 52 -17.06 -8.98 34.06
CA LEU A 52 -17.65 -9.35 35.36
C LEU A 52 -17.53 -10.86 35.66
N GLY A 53 -17.62 -11.71 34.64
CA GLY A 53 -17.39 -13.15 34.75
C GLY A 53 -15.96 -13.48 35.19
N ILE A 54 -14.98 -12.77 34.65
CA ILE A 54 -13.56 -12.88 35.02
C ILE A 54 -13.37 -12.48 36.49
N LEU A 55 -13.93 -11.33 36.89
CA LEU A 55 -13.77 -10.78 38.24
C LEU A 55 -14.44 -11.62 39.34
N PHE A 56 -15.64 -12.15 39.08
CA PHE A 56 -16.49 -12.72 40.14
C PHE A 56 -16.87 -14.19 39.97
N SER A 57 -16.70 -14.75 38.77
CA SER A 57 -17.21 -16.10 38.44
C SER A 57 -16.13 -17.07 37.98
N GLY A 58 -14.87 -16.65 37.93
CA GLY A 58 -13.75 -17.50 37.50
C GLY A 58 -13.75 -17.79 36.00
N ALA A 59 -14.26 -16.87 35.17
CA ALA A 59 -14.23 -16.99 33.72
C ALA A 59 -12.86 -16.67 33.09
N GLY A 60 -11.88 -16.23 33.89
CA GLY A 60 -10.56 -15.79 33.41
C GLY A 60 -9.46 -16.85 33.40
N PRO A 61 -8.22 -16.48 32.97
CA PRO A 61 -7.78 -15.12 32.62
C PRO A 61 -8.42 -14.57 31.33
N ALA A 62 -8.37 -13.26 31.14
CA ALA A 62 -8.75 -12.65 29.87
C ALA A 62 -7.82 -13.12 28.76
N ASP A 63 -8.36 -13.34 27.56
CA ASP A 63 -7.60 -13.62 26.35
C ASP A 63 -6.81 -12.37 25.87
N CYS A 64 -7.35 -11.19 26.18
CA CYS A 64 -6.70 -9.90 26.01
C CYS A 64 -6.99 -9.05 27.24
N ALA A 65 -5.99 -8.81 28.09
CA ALA A 65 -6.19 -8.09 29.34
C ALA A 65 -6.44 -6.60 29.09
N ASP A 66 -5.75 -5.98 28.14
CA ASP A 66 -5.95 -4.56 27.80
C ASP A 66 -7.30 -4.26 27.16
N ALA A 67 -7.87 -5.20 26.40
CA ALA A 67 -9.24 -5.03 25.90
C ALA A 67 -10.27 -5.00 27.04
N CYS A 68 -9.96 -5.64 28.17
CA CYS A 68 -10.78 -5.64 29.37
C CYS A 68 -10.47 -4.49 30.34
N ASP A 69 -9.34 -3.77 30.18
CA ASP A 69 -9.04 -2.51 30.86
C ASP A 69 -9.61 -1.34 30.06
N VAL A 70 -10.91 -1.11 30.24
CA VAL A 70 -11.65 -0.18 29.40
C VAL A 70 -11.40 1.26 29.79
N ASN A 71 -11.14 1.54 31.08
CA ASN A 71 -10.84 2.89 31.54
C ASN A 71 -9.35 3.23 31.49
N ASP A 72 -8.50 2.29 31.05
CA ASP A 72 -7.07 2.47 30.79
C ASP A 72 -6.33 2.94 32.05
N ASP A 73 -6.63 2.32 33.19
CA ASP A 73 -6.03 2.67 34.48
C ASP A 73 -4.92 1.70 34.95
N GLY A 74 -4.61 0.71 34.12
CA GLY A 74 -3.57 -0.30 34.29
C GLY A 74 -4.00 -1.45 35.18
N GLY A 75 -5.31 -1.75 35.22
CA GLY A 75 -5.87 -2.78 36.09
C GLY A 75 -7.28 -3.22 35.72
N ASN A 76 -7.44 -4.52 35.44
CA ASN A 76 -8.76 -5.13 35.26
C ASN A 76 -9.53 -5.23 36.59
N ASP A 77 -10.44 -4.29 36.84
CA ASP A 77 -11.28 -4.23 38.03
C ASP A 77 -12.75 -3.86 37.76
N ILE A 78 -13.49 -3.45 38.79
CA ILE A 78 -14.93 -3.14 38.64
C ILE A 78 -15.17 -1.84 37.86
N GLY A 79 -14.16 -0.98 37.73
CA GLY A 79 -14.17 0.25 36.97
C GLY A 79 -14.45 -0.01 35.49
N ASP A 80 -13.85 -1.05 34.91
CA ASP A 80 -13.95 -1.38 33.49
C ASP A 80 -15.37 -1.69 33.00
N PRO A 81 -16.08 -2.69 33.59
CA PRO A 81 -17.46 -2.96 33.19
C PRO A 81 -18.38 -1.78 33.49
N ILE A 82 -18.10 -0.96 34.51
CA ILE A 82 -18.88 0.26 34.78
C ILE A 82 -18.65 1.29 33.66
N PHE A 83 -17.41 1.48 33.23
CA PHE A 83 -17.03 2.43 32.20
C PHE A 83 -17.73 2.08 30.88
N ILE A 84 -17.59 0.83 30.41
CA ILE A 84 -18.18 0.42 29.13
C ILE A 84 -19.71 0.42 29.16
N LEU A 85 -20.34 0.01 30.28
CA LEU A 85 -21.80 0.08 30.41
C LEU A 85 -22.30 1.53 30.42
N SER A 86 -21.52 2.46 30.99
CA SER A 86 -21.85 3.88 30.93
C SER A 86 -21.76 4.41 29.50
N ASN A 87 -20.72 4.04 28.75
CA ASN A 87 -20.61 4.36 27.32
C ASN A 87 -21.83 3.83 26.53
N LEU A 88 -22.10 2.52 26.64
CA LEU A 88 -23.14 1.83 25.87
C LEU A 88 -24.58 2.29 26.16
N PHE A 89 -24.89 2.64 27.42
CA PHE A 89 -26.29 2.85 27.84
C PHE A 89 -26.59 4.22 28.46
N SER A 90 -25.57 5.00 28.82
CA SER A 90 -25.75 6.24 29.56
C SER A 90 -25.06 7.45 28.91
N SER A 91 -24.66 7.33 27.65
CA SER A 91 -23.90 8.37 26.94
C SER A 91 -22.64 8.81 27.71
N GLY A 92 -21.98 7.84 28.34
CA GLY A 92 -20.66 8.03 28.94
C GLY A 92 -19.60 8.34 27.88
N PRO A 93 -18.38 8.71 28.32
CA PRO A 93 -17.26 8.91 27.40
C PRO A 93 -16.96 7.62 26.61
N ASN A 94 -16.36 7.77 25.43
CA ASN A 94 -15.74 6.64 24.73
C ASN A 94 -14.53 6.12 25.54
N PRO A 95 -14.18 4.83 25.42
CA PRO A 95 -12.92 4.32 25.93
C PRO A 95 -11.75 5.20 25.47
N PRO A 96 -10.68 5.35 26.29
CA PRO A 96 -9.44 5.93 25.82
C PRO A 96 -8.82 5.10 24.68
N PRO A 97 -7.87 5.67 23.92
CA PRO A 97 -7.19 4.95 22.85
C PRO A 97 -6.58 3.60 23.32
N PRO A 98 -6.59 2.55 22.48
CA PRO A 98 -7.01 2.55 21.08
C PRO A 98 -8.55 2.52 20.94
N ASP A 99 -9.09 3.54 20.26
CA ASP A 99 -10.53 3.75 20.07
C ASP A 99 -11.11 2.82 18.98
N ASP A 100 -10.21 2.27 18.16
CA ASP A 100 -10.42 1.24 17.14
C ASP A 100 -9.38 0.11 17.34
N CYS A 101 -9.12 -0.72 16.33
CA CYS A 101 -8.05 -1.71 16.38
C CYS A 101 -6.67 -1.03 16.45
N GLY A 102 -5.93 -1.19 17.55
CA GLY A 102 -4.62 -0.57 17.69
C GLY A 102 -3.75 -1.20 18.78
N ALA A 103 -2.50 -0.73 18.85
CA ALA A 103 -1.60 -1.03 19.96
C ALA A 103 -1.97 -0.19 21.18
N ASP A 104 -1.60 -0.65 22.38
CA ASP A 104 -1.81 0.12 23.61
C ASP A 104 -0.88 1.35 23.67
N PRO A 105 -1.42 2.60 23.64
CA PRO A 105 -0.60 3.82 23.71
C PRO A 105 -0.10 4.12 25.13
N SER A 106 -0.60 3.40 26.14
CA SER A 106 -0.32 3.55 27.56
C SER A 106 0.33 2.30 28.18
N PRO A 107 1.45 1.77 27.63
CA PRO A 107 1.97 0.46 28.01
C PRO A 107 2.10 0.26 29.52
N ASP A 108 1.48 -0.79 30.03
CA ASP A 108 1.53 -1.16 31.44
C ASP A 108 1.88 -2.64 31.68
N GLY A 109 1.33 -3.26 32.73
CA GLY A 109 1.58 -4.64 33.10
C GLY A 109 0.56 -5.64 32.53
N LEU A 110 -0.47 -5.14 31.86
CA LEU A 110 -1.44 -5.91 31.10
C LEU A 110 -0.87 -6.21 29.70
N ASP A 111 -1.38 -7.27 29.08
CA ASP A 111 -1.03 -7.59 27.69
C ASP A 111 -2.26 -8.12 26.93
N CYS A 112 -2.10 -8.21 25.60
CA CYS A 112 -2.99 -8.93 24.71
C CYS A 112 -2.32 -10.18 24.11
N LEU A 113 -2.39 -11.30 24.83
CA LEU A 113 -1.82 -12.60 24.42
C LEU A 113 -2.48 -13.13 23.14
N THR A 114 -3.79 -12.92 23.02
CA THR A 114 -4.60 -13.28 21.86
C THR A 114 -5.54 -12.13 21.54
N GLY A 115 -5.16 -11.31 20.55
CA GLY A 115 -6.06 -10.32 19.95
C GLY A 115 -7.10 -10.97 19.01
N PRO A 116 -8.14 -10.22 18.58
CA PRO A 116 -9.17 -10.75 17.69
C PRO A 116 -8.57 -11.27 16.38
N SER A 117 -9.12 -12.36 15.84
CA SER A 117 -8.72 -12.88 14.53
C SER A 117 -8.96 -11.89 13.38
N SER A 118 -9.74 -10.85 13.64
CA SER A 118 -10.06 -9.75 12.76
C SER A 118 -10.01 -8.46 13.56
N CYS A 119 -8.79 -8.00 13.83
CA CYS A 119 -8.51 -6.61 14.17
C CYS A 119 -7.97 -5.97 12.88
N PRO A 120 -8.82 -5.64 11.88
CA PRO A 120 -8.37 -4.83 10.76
C PRO A 120 -8.01 -3.46 11.32
N PRO A 121 -6.83 -2.90 10.98
CA PRO A 121 -6.54 -1.51 11.31
C PRO A 121 -7.68 -0.62 10.76
N PRO A 122 -7.94 0.54 11.38
CA PRO A 122 -8.82 1.55 10.80
C PRO A 122 -8.46 1.82 9.34
N VAL A 123 -9.43 2.20 8.52
CA VAL A 123 -9.11 2.56 7.13
C VAL A 123 -8.50 3.94 7.15
N GLU A 124 -7.27 4.08 6.65
CA GLU A 124 -6.58 5.35 6.48
C GLU A 124 -7.38 6.30 5.56
N ASP A 125 -7.64 7.55 5.99
CA ASP A 125 -8.09 8.61 5.09
C ASP A 125 -6.86 9.31 4.54
N CYS A 126 -6.48 8.89 3.33
CA CYS A 126 -5.25 9.25 2.60
C CYS A 126 -5.08 10.76 2.24
N SER A 127 -5.83 11.66 2.86
CA SER A 127 -5.90 13.07 2.46
C SER A 127 -6.04 14.09 3.60
N ASN A 128 -6.10 13.66 4.85
CA ASN A 128 -6.47 14.51 5.98
C ASN A 128 -5.28 14.93 6.86
N GLY A 129 -4.08 14.40 6.63
CA GLY A 129 -2.85 14.75 7.34
C GLY A 129 -2.76 14.21 8.77
N VAL A 130 -3.56 13.19 9.10
CA VAL A 130 -3.48 12.44 10.36
C VAL A 130 -3.23 10.96 10.06
N ASP A 131 -2.75 10.25 11.09
CA ASP A 131 -2.60 8.79 11.11
C ASP A 131 -3.92 8.24 11.65
N ASP A 132 -4.83 7.82 10.77
CA ASP A 132 -6.16 7.36 11.14
C ASP A 132 -6.15 5.91 11.63
N ASP A 133 -5.15 5.12 11.23
CA ASP A 133 -5.04 3.71 11.55
C ASP A 133 -4.09 3.35 12.72
N GLY A 134 -3.29 4.33 13.14
CA GLY A 134 -2.40 4.27 14.29
C GLY A 134 -1.07 3.55 14.03
N ASP A 135 -0.69 3.29 12.78
CA ASP A 135 0.54 2.58 12.42
C ASP A 135 1.79 3.49 12.33
N THR A 136 1.61 4.79 12.57
CA THR A 136 2.60 5.89 12.52
C THR A 136 2.93 6.43 11.14
N LEU A 137 2.24 5.98 10.10
CA LEU A 137 2.28 6.53 8.76
C LEU A 137 1.09 7.48 8.56
N ILE A 138 1.19 8.38 7.59
CA ILE A 138 0.22 9.45 7.37
C ILE A 138 0.00 9.58 5.87
N ASP A 139 -1.26 9.59 5.43
CA ASP A 139 -1.66 9.84 4.04
C ASP A 139 -0.85 8.99 3.03
N CYS A 140 -0.25 9.60 2.01
CA CYS A 140 0.50 8.91 0.96
C CYS A 140 1.87 8.38 1.38
N ASP A 141 2.30 8.63 2.61
CA ASP A 141 3.46 7.94 3.19
C ASP A 141 3.04 6.57 3.78
N ASP A 142 1.74 6.27 3.80
CA ASP A 142 1.12 5.01 4.24
C ASP A 142 0.93 4.01 3.07
N PRO A 143 1.45 2.77 3.17
CA PRO A 143 1.21 1.68 2.21
C PRO A 143 -0.26 1.32 1.99
N ASP A 144 -1.14 1.55 2.96
CA ASP A 144 -2.58 1.32 2.79
C ASP A 144 -3.22 2.31 1.82
N CYS A 145 -2.52 3.42 1.52
CA CYS A 145 -2.88 4.40 0.50
C CYS A 145 -2.28 4.15 -0.89
N ASP A 146 -1.55 3.03 -1.12
CA ASP A 146 -0.86 2.72 -2.38
C ASP A 146 -1.76 2.74 -3.63
N VAL A 147 -3.07 2.55 -3.45
CA VAL A 147 -4.05 2.54 -4.54
C VAL A 147 -5.04 3.72 -4.48
N ASP A 148 -4.88 4.62 -3.51
CA ASP A 148 -5.71 5.81 -3.43
C ASP A 148 -5.33 6.79 -4.57
N PRO A 149 -6.31 7.26 -5.37
CA PRO A 149 -6.04 8.18 -6.48
C PRO A 149 -5.33 9.49 -6.09
N ILE A 150 -5.34 9.89 -4.82
CA ILE A 150 -4.62 11.07 -4.31
C ILE A 150 -3.11 10.80 -4.19
N CYS A 151 -2.75 9.54 -3.93
CA CYS A 151 -1.39 9.10 -3.64
C CYS A 151 -0.71 8.45 -4.85
N VAL A 152 -1.48 7.94 -5.79
CA VAL A 152 -0.97 7.43 -7.06
C VAL A 152 -0.64 8.62 -7.99
N PRO A 153 0.63 8.83 -8.37
CA PRO A 153 0.97 9.86 -9.35
C PRO A 153 0.30 9.55 -10.70
N PRO A 154 -0.04 10.58 -11.50
CA PRO A 154 -0.63 10.37 -12.82
C PRO A 154 0.34 9.60 -13.73
N LEU A 155 -0.20 8.83 -14.67
CA LEU A 155 0.64 8.09 -15.61
C LEU A 155 1.53 9.02 -16.43
N SER A 156 2.76 8.59 -16.67
CA SER A 156 3.77 9.33 -17.42
C SER A 156 4.43 8.46 -18.48
N PHE A 157 4.92 9.11 -19.54
CA PHE A 157 5.60 8.38 -20.60
C PHE A 157 6.90 7.75 -20.09
N GLU A 158 7.73 8.50 -19.36
CA GLU A 158 9.02 8.03 -18.87
C GLU A 158 8.92 6.82 -17.94
N VAL A 159 7.95 6.81 -17.01
CA VAL A 159 7.84 5.76 -15.99
C VAL A 159 7.03 4.56 -16.48
N ASP A 160 5.89 4.81 -17.13
CA ASP A 160 4.88 3.77 -17.34
C ASP A 160 4.87 3.23 -18.77
N ILE A 161 5.18 4.07 -19.76
CA ILE A 161 5.00 3.74 -21.19
C ILE A 161 6.32 3.42 -21.88
N TYR A 162 7.41 4.07 -21.49
CA TYR A 162 8.69 4.01 -22.19
C TYR A 162 9.21 2.57 -22.31
N GLN A 163 9.07 1.76 -21.26
CA GLN A 163 9.53 0.37 -21.31
C GLN A 163 8.72 -0.49 -22.30
N ILE A 164 7.42 -0.23 -22.45
CA ILE A 164 6.59 -0.88 -23.48
C ILE A 164 7.08 -0.50 -24.88
N ILE A 165 7.38 0.78 -25.12
CA ILE A 165 7.91 1.25 -26.41
C ILE A 165 9.25 0.58 -26.74
N VAL A 166 10.13 0.44 -25.74
CA VAL A 166 11.44 -0.21 -25.92
C VAL A 166 11.26 -1.69 -26.29
N ASP A 167 10.45 -2.42 -25.53
CA ASP A 167 10.34 -3.88 -25.67
C ASP A 167 9.50 -4.28 -26.89
N GLU A 168 8.40 -3.57 -27.15
CA GLU A 168 7.40 -3.98 -28.15
C GLU A 168 7.51 -3.24 -29.49
N CYS A 169 8.10 -2.03 -29.52
CA CYS A 169 8.05 -1.17 -30.70
C CYS A 169 9.43 -0.87 -31.31
N THR A 170 10.43 -0.61 -30.48
CA THR A 170 11.73 -0.05 -30.91
C THR A 170 12.50 -0.99 -31.83
N PHE A 171 12.29 -2.31 -31.75
CA PHE A 171 12.93 -3.26 -32.67
C PHE A 171 12.59 -3.01 -34.15
N CYS A 172 11.35 -2.61 -34.43
CA CYS A 172 10.86 -2.30 -35.78
C CYS A 172 10.94 -0.79 -36.07
N HIS A 173 10.63 0.04 -35.08
CA HIS A 173 10.60 1.49 -35.16
C HIS A 173 11.84 2.11 -34.52
N GLY A 174 13.02 1.55 -34.77
CA GLY A 174 14.29 2.07 -34.25
C GLY A 174 15.43 1.66 -35.17
N PRO A 175 16.65 2.20 -35.00
CA PRO A 175 17.77 1.86 -35.86
C PRO A 175 18.11 0.37 -35.78
N PRO A 176 18.34 -0.32 -36.92
CA PRO A 176 18.42 0.20 -38.29
C PRO A 176 17.10 0.15 -39.09
N SER A 177 16.01 -0.31 -38.49
CA SER A 177 14.81 -0.75 -39.18
C SER A 177 13.75 0.33 -39.40
N ASN A 178 13.79 1.45 -38.66
CA ASN A 178 12.95 2.67 -38.74
C ASN A 178 11.72 2.63 -39.67
N PHE A 179 10.86 1.62 -39.51
CA PHE A 179 9.75 1.39 -40.42
C PHE A 179 8.74 2.53 -40.28
N ALA A 180 8.10 2.88 -41.41
CA ALA A 180 7.17 3.99 -41.51
C ALA A 180 7.75 5.35 -41.10
N ASP A 181 9.08 5.54 -41.27
CA ASP A 181 9.79 6.77 -40.89
C ASP A 181 9.63 7.19 -39.41
N LEU A 182 9.36 6.19 -38.57
CA LEU A 182 9.20 6.34 -37.13
C LEU A 182 10.40 5.73 -36.42
N ASP A 183 11.14 6.58 -35.71
CA ASP A 183 12.19 6.19 -34.76
C ASP A 183 11.68 6.49 -33.34
N LEU A 184 11.58 5.45 -32.52
CA LEU A 184 11.17 5.42 -31.13
C LEU A 184 12.35 5.05 -30.20
N SER A 185 13.56 4.97 -30.73
CA SER A 185 14.76 4.80 -29.92
C SER A 185 15.17 6.11 -29.25
N THR A 186 15.96 6.04 -28.18
CA THR A 186 16.62 7.22 -27.58
C THR A 186 18.01 7.48 -28.17
N THR A 187 18.34 6.79 -29.27
CA THR A 187 19.67 6.90 -29.90
C THR A 187 19.73 8.10 -30.84
N ALA A 188 20.94 8.54 -31.19
CA ALA A 188 21.18 9.65 -32.12
C ALA A 188 20.49 10.99 -31.75
N GLY A 189 20.14 11.20 -30.48
CA GLY A 189 19.45 12.40 -30.01
C GLY A 189 17.95 12.41 -30.31
N ASN A 190 17.37 11.25 -30.61
CA ASN A 190 15.94 11.09 -30.79
C ASN A 190 15.21 11.09 -29.43
N ASP A 191 14.02 11.68 -29.41
CA ASP A 191 13.13 11.75 -28.26
C ASP A 191 11.81 11.06 -28.64
N PRO A 192 11.58 9.80 -28.19
CA PRO A 192 10.42 9.04 -28.63
C PRO A 192 9.09 9.67 -28.22
N TYR A 193 9.02 10.37 -27.09
CA TYR A 193 7.82 11.07 -26.67
C TYR A 193 7.48 12.19 -27.66
N ALA A 194 8.45 13.04 -27.97
CA ALA A 194 8.27 14.14 -28.91
C ALA A 194 7.99 13.68 -30.36
N ARG A 195 8.29 12.42 -30.70
CA ARG A 195 8.01 11.83 -32.02
C ARG A 195 6.58 11.34 -32.17
N ILE A 196 5.87 11.06 -31.08
CA ILE A 196 4.52 10.48 -31.12
C ILE A 196 3.45 11.46 -30.63
N VAL A 197 3.75 12.28 -29.64
CA VAL A 197 2.75 13.17 -29.05
C VAL A 197 2.56 14.43 -29.91
N ASN A 198 1.31 14.78 -30.21
CA ASN A 198 0.91 15.89 -31.10
C ASN A 198 1.58 15.84 -32.49
N THR A 199 1.88 14.65 -32.98
CA THR A 199 2.55 14.44 -34.27
C THR A 199 1.55 13.82 -35.25
N PRO A 200 1.18 14.49 -36.36
CA PRO A 200 0.24 13.93 -37.33
C PRO A 200 0.67 12.58 -37.89
N SER A 201 -0.27 11.66 -38.05
CA SER A 201 -0.01 10.36 -38.66
C SER A 201 0.18 10.47 -40.18
N ASP A 202 1.26 9.89 -40.70
CA ASP A 202 1.50 9.79 -42.14
C ASP A 202 0.51 8.84 -42.86
N GLU A 203 -0.01 7.84 -42.15
CA GLU A 203 -1.00 6.89 -42.70
C GLU A 203 -2.40 7.51 -42.74
N CYS A 204 -2.73 8.42 -41.81
CA CYS A 204 -4.00 9.15 -41.78
C CYS A 204 -3.88 10.47 -41.03
N GLY A 205 -3.57 11.56 -41.75
CA GLY A 205 -3.33 12.89 -41.16
C GLY A 205 -4.54 13.60 -40.53
N SER A 206 -5.69 12.91 -40.41
CA SER A 206 -6.81 13.35 -39.58
C SER A 206 -6.63 12.99 -38.10
N TYR A 207 -5.62 12.17 -37.78
CA TYR A 207 -5.25 11.77 -36.43
C TYR A 207 -3.80 12.16 -36.16
N ASP A 208 -3.50 12.45 -34.91
CA ASP A 208 -2.13 12.43 -34.42
C ASP A 208 -1.73 10.99 -34.05
N LEU A 209 -0.43 10.70 -34.01
CA LEU A 209 0.09 9.43 -33.51
C LEU A 209 -0.37 9.24 -32.06
N VAL A 210 -0.24 10.27 -31.22
CA VAL A 210 -0.89 10.39 -29.92
C VAL A 210 -1.50 11.80 -29.81
N GLU A 211 -2.82 11.86 -29.67
CA GLU A 211 -3.60 13.04 -29.31
C GLU A 211 -3.82 13.03 -27.78
N PRO A 212 -3.19 13.94 -27.02
CA PRO A 212 -3.38 14.03 -25.57
C PRO A 212 -4.85 14.18 -25.17
N GLY A 213 -5.32 13.30 -24.29
CA GLY A 213 -6.67 13.32 -23.73
C GLY A 213 -7.74 12.61 -24.57
N ASP A 214 -7.36 12.00 -25.70
CA ASP A 214 -8.30 11.24 -26.53
C ASP A 214 -7.61 10.07 -27.26
N SER A 215 -7.72 8.87 -26.68
CA SER A 215 -7.19 7.64 -27.28
C SER A 215 -7.87 7.29 -28.61
N GLU A 216 -9.14 7.65 -28.80
CA GLU A 216 -9.86 7.44 -30.05
C GLU A 216 -9.42 8.45 -31.14
N ALA A 217 -8.85 9.59 -30.77
CA ALA A 217 -8.18 10.48 -31.71
C ALA A 217 -6.69 10.12 -31.95
N SER A 218 -6.18 9.06 -31.31
CA SER A 218 -4.78 8.65 -31.37
C SER A 218 -4.55 7.46 -32.31
N TRP A 219 -3.80 7.69 -33.39
CA TRP A 219 -3.52 6.67 -34.40
C TRP A 219 -2.72 5.48 -33.84
N LEU A 220 -1.78 5.73 -32.92
CA LEU A 220 -1.02 4.68 -32.23
C LEU A 220 -1.96 3.72 -31.49
N TYR A 221 -2.88 4.25 -30.68
CA TYR A 221 -3.86 3.45 -29.94
C TYR A 221 -4.73 2.62 -30.90
N ARG A 222 -5.18 3.22 -32.00
CA ARG A 222 -5.98 2.51 -33.01
C ARG A 222 -5.22 1.36 -33.67
N LYS A 223 -3.93 1.56 -33.97
CA LYS A 223 -3.07 0.53 -34.56
C LYS A 223 -2.79 -0.61 -33.61
N ILE A 224 -2.65 -0.37 -32.31
CA ILE A 224 -2.41 -1.44 -31.31
C ILE A 224 -3.71 -2.15 -30.89
N SER A 225 -4.84 -1.45 -30.89
CA SER A 225 -6.17 -2.02 -30.59
C SER A 225 -6.84 -2.73 -31.77
N GLY A 226 -6.35 -2.50 -33.00
CA GLY A 226 -6.87 -3.10 -34.23
C GLY A 226 -8.11 -2.39 -34.80
N THR A 227 -8.42 -1.18 -34.33
CA THR A 227 -9.58 -0.38 -34.78
C THR A 227 -9.25 0.57 -35.94
N HIS A 228 -7.97 0.66 -36.32
CA HIS A 228 -7.44 1.64 -37.29
C HIS A 228 -8.07 1.57 -38.69
N VAL A 229 -8.43 0.40 -39.19
CA VAL A 229 -9.01 0.25 -40.55
C VAL A 229 -10.41 0.88 -40.62
N GLU A 230 -11.24 0.63 -39.61
CA GLU A 230 -12.58 1.22 -39.51
C GLU A 230 -12.47 2.73 -39.32
N ALA A 231 -11.59 3.17 -38.42
CA ALA A 231 -11.33 4.57 -38.14
C ALA A 231 -10.79 5.36 -39.35
N ALA A 232 -9.91 4.76 -40.15
CA ALA A 232 -9.44 5.35 -41.41
C ALA A 232 -10.61 5.60 -42.36
N THR A 233 -11.46 4.59 -42.54
CA THR A 233 -12.63 4.68 -43.42
C THR A 233 -13.57 5.80 -42.95
N ALA A 234 -13.83 5.89 -41.64
CA ALA A 234 -14.67 6.92 -41.05
C ALA A 234 -14.08 8.34 -41.21
N ALA A 235 -12.76 8.49 -41.08
CA ALA A 235 -12.05 9.76 -41.23
C ALA A 235 -11.78 10.16 -42.68
N GLY A 236 -12.16 9.34 -43.67
CA GLY A 236 -11.91 9.59 -45.09
C GLY A 236 -10.46 9.29 -45.54
N CYS A 237 -9.70 8.58 -44.72
CA CYS A 237 -8.38 8.06 -45.06
C CYS A 237 -8.49 6.71 -45.79
N SER A 238 -7.39 6.29 -46.41
CA SER A 238 -7.34 5.03 -47.14
C SER A 238 -7.23 3.85 -46.17
N ALA A 239 -8.25 2.98 -46.16
CA ALA A 239 -8.22 1.72 -45.41
C ALA A 239 -7.09 0.78 -45.86
N MET A 240 -6.61 0.92 -47.11
CA MET A 240 -5.46 0.15 -47.61
C MET A 240 -4.15 0.69 -47.06
N ASP A 241 -4.01 2.01 -46.97
CA ASP A 241 -2.78 2.66 -46.46
C ASP A 241 -2.69 2.57 -44.93
N ALA A 242 -3.82 2.36 -44.24
CA ALA A 242 -3.86 2.10 -42.82
C ALA A 242 -3.13 0.79 -42.42
N GLY A 243 -2.91 -0.14 -43.35
CA GLY A 243 -2.14 -1.35 -43.13
C GLY A 243 -2.73 -2.30 -42.07
N ASP A 244 -1.87 -3.18 -41.53
CA ASP A 244 -2.24 -4.19 -40.53
C ASP A 244 -2.11 -3.67 -39.09
N GLN A 245 -2.70 -4.39 -38.13
CA GLN A 245 -2.59 -4.12 -36.69
C GLN A 245 -1.14 -4.26 -36.22
N MET A 246 -0.70 -3.35 -35.37
CA MET A 246 0.63 -3.37 -34.77
C MET A 246 0.60 -4.05 -33.39
N PRO A 247 1.66 -4.78 -33.00
CA PRO A 247 2.85 -5.11 -33.78
C PRO A 247 2.57 -6.20 -34.83
N LEU A 248 3.29 -6.16 -35.96
CA LEU A 248 3.04 -7.06 -37.10
C LEU A 248 3.59 -8.49 -36.89
N GLY A 249 2.88 -9.47 -37.44
CA GLY A 249 3.39 -10.83 -37.64
C GLY A 249 3.43 -11.68 -36.37
N PRO A 250 4.50 -12.46 -36.10
CA PRO A 250 4.59 -13.32 -34.92
C PRO A 250 4.74 -12.55 -33.59
N PHE A 251 4.94 -11.22 -33.68
CA PHE A 251 5.01 -10.28 -32.57
C PHE A 251 3.63 -9.70 -32.23
N CYS A 252 2.57 -10.15 -32.91
CA CYS A 252 1.23 -9.80 -32.49
C CYS A 252 0.87 -10.58 -31.21
N CYS A 253 0.24 -9.97 -30.20
CA CYS A 253 -0.15 -8.57 -30.01
C CYS A 253 0.43 -8.07 -28.69
N LEU A 254 0.36 -6.75 -28.44
CA LEU A 254 0.50 -6.25 -27.07
C LEU A 254 -0.50 -6.97 -26.15
N GLU A 255 -0.09 -7.20 -24.91
CA GLU A 255 -0.99 -7.73 -23.89
C GLU A 255 -2.14 -6.74 -23.63
N PRO A 256 -3.36 -7.21 -23.32
CA PRO A 256 -4.48 -6.31 -23.04
C PRO A 256 -4.18 -5.28 -21.94
N ALA A 257 -3.37 -5.62 -20.94
CA ALA A 257 -2.94 -4.71 -19.89
C ALA A 257 -2.02 -3.59 -20.41
N GLN A 258 -1.10 -3.90 -21.34
CA GLN A 258 -0.25 -2.88 -21.98
C GLN A 258 -1.10 -1.91 -22.83
N ILE A 259 -2.09 -2.43 -23.56
CA ILE A 259 -3.01 -1.60 -24.36
C ILE A 259 -3.83 -0.68 -23.44
N GLN A 260 -4.33 -1.21 -22.31
CA GLN A 260 -5.08 -0.41 -21.33
C GLN A 260 -4.20 0.66 -20.68
N LEU A 261 -2.94 0.34 -20.33
CA LEU A 261 -2.02 1.31 -19.75
C LEU A 261 -1.73 2.46 -20.73
N ILE A 262 -1.47 2.15 -22.00
CA ILE A 262 -1.28 3.16 -23.05
C ILE A 262 -2.55 3.99 -23.24
N GLN A 263 -3.72 3.34 -23.28
CA GLN A 263 -5.00 4.05 -23.39
C GLN A 263 -5.18 5.06 -22.26
N GLN A 264 -5.01 4.60 -21.02
CA GLN A 264 -5.19 5.42 -19.84
C GLN A 264 -4.20 6.58 -19.82
N TRP A 265 -2.92 6.34 -20.11
CA TRP A 265 -1.92 7.40 -20.22
C TRP A 265 -2.31 8.46 -21.26
N ILE A 266 -2.82 8.04 -22.43
CA ILE A 266 -3.30 8.99 -23.46
C ILE A 266 -4.49 9.79 -22.92
N ASP A 267 -5.51 9.13 -22.39
CA ASP A 267 -6.75 9.75 -21.90
C ASP A 267 -6.50 10.68 -20.69
N GLU A 268 -5.45 10.42 -19.90
CA GLU A 268 -4.97 11.29 -18.80
C GLU A 268 -4.13 12.49 -19.28
N GLY A 269 -4.01 12.68 -20.60
CA GLY A 269 -3.35 13.83 -21.20
C GLY A 269 -1.93 13.56 -21.70
N ALA A 270 -1.54 12.28 -21.82
CA ALA A 270 -0.26 11.84 -22.36
C ALA A 270 0.94 12.56 -21.71
N ASN A 271 1.04 12.54 -20.38
CA ASN A 271 2.10 13.26 -19.66
C ASN A 271 3.50 12.71 -20.04
N PRO A 272 4.54 13.57 -20.15
CA PRO A 272 5.91 13.14 -20.43
C PRO A 272 6.53 12.34 -19.30
#